data_AF-A0AAN0K0W7-F1
#
_entry.id   AF-A0AAN0K0W7-F1
#
_cell.length_a   1.000
_cell.length_b   1.000
_cell.length_c   1.000
_cell.angle_alpha   90.00
_cell.angle_beta   90.00
_cell.angle_gamma   90.00
#
_symmetry.space_group_name_H-M   'P 1'
#
loop_
_entity.id
_entity.type
_entity.pdbx_description
1 polymer ?
#
loop_
_entity_poly.entity_id
_entity_poly.type
_entity_poly.pdbx_seq_one_letter_code
_entity_poly.pdbx_strand_id
1 'polypeptide(L)'
;MRVDLAAETLSSTVAKAIRHFLNDDAEETAVFIERFNKFFDILNVKNYTECYLKRKYNKTPYRWDKDIRLEWLETVFLPWLDEWEQEAKSQKELKAEERNKLILSSETLLGIRITSLSFIELIRYIFTIPGVKSFLSENISQDPLEKFFGRQRQRGGVNENPTTKQFLVNNQALRVVNSIKIDTSKGNTRGSNQDTVIIDDGPLQKRRRCSKPIANTPLLSPDDSQNDMINLTSKI
;
A
#
# COMPACT_ATOMS: atom_id res chain seq x y z
N MET A 1 -6.74 8.81 -13.46
CA MET A 1 -7.17 9.61 -12.29
C MET A 1 -5.92 10.27 -11.72
N ARG A 2 -5.98 11.55 -11.35
CA ARG A 2 -4.80 12.37 -10.97
C ARG A 2 -4.94 12.82 -9.51
N VAL A 3 -4.53 11.95 -8.58
CA VAL A 3 -4.56 12.22 -7.12
C VAL A 3 -3.55 13.31 -6.73
N ASP A 4 -2.46 13.42 -7.50
CA ASP A 4 -1.45 14.46 -7.36
C ASP A 4 -2.05 15.87 -7.47
N LEU A 5 -2.92 16.10 -8.47
CA LEU A 5 -3.58 17.40 -8.65
C LEU A 5 -4.50 17.74 -7.47
N ALA A 6 -5.23 16.75 -6.95
CA ALA A 6 -6.09 16.96 -5.78
C ALA A 6 -5.28 17.30 -4.53
N ALA A 7 -4.15 16.61 -4.30
CA ALA A 7 -3.26 16.87 -3.18
C ALA A 7 -2.55 18.23 -3.29
N GLU A 8 -2.22 18.69 -4.50
CA GLU A 8 -1.67 20.02 -4.74
C GLU A 8 -2.70 21.13 -4.50
N THR A 9 -3.95 20.90 -4.94
CA THR A 9 -5.07 21.84 -4.76
C THR A 9 -5.41 22.00 -3.27
N LEU A 10 -5.51 20.89 -2.54
CA LEU A 10 -5.81 20.90 -1.10
C LEU A 10 -4.52 20.89 -0.27
N SER A 11 -3.65 21.88 -0.50
CA SER A 11 -2.35 21.96 0.18
C SER A 11 -2.23 23.13 1.14
N SER A 12 -1.37 22.99 2.15
CA SER A 12 -1.07 24.07 3.10
C SER A 12 -0.58 25.37 2.44
N THR A 13 0.07 25.27 1.27
CA THR A 13 0.51 26.46 0.51
C THR A 13 -0.67 27.20 -0.09
N VAL A 14 -1.66 26.47 -0.62
CA VAL A 14 -2.89 27.07 -1.16
C VAL A 14 -3.69 27.75 -0.05
N ALA A 15 -3.86 27.12 1.11
CA ALA A 15 -4.53 27.74 2.24
C ALA A 15 -3.85 29.05 2.69
N LYS A 16 -2.51 29.06 2.76
CA LYS A 16 -1.75 30.29 3.08
C LYS A 16 -1.91 31.36 2.01
N ALA A 17 -1.93 30.99 0.73
CA ALA A 17 -2.17 31.92 -0.36
C ALA A 17 -3.57 32.53 -0.28
N ILE A 18 -4.60 31.73 0.03
CA ILE A 18 -5.97 32.22 0.27
C ILE A 18 -5.95 33.28 1.37
N ARG A 19 -5.37 33.01 2.53
CA ARG A 19 -5.31 33.99 3.63
C ARG A 19 -4.51 35.25 3.30
N HIS A 20 -3.52 35.14 2.41
CA HIS A 20 -2.66 36.27 2.09
C HIS A 20 -3.25 37.17 1.00
N PHE A 21 -3.98 36.58 0.03
CA PHE A 21 -4.44 37.29 -1.17
C PHE A 21 -5.95 37.50 -1.22
N LEU A 22 -6.73 36.77 -0.43
CA LEU A 22 -8.18 36.91 -0.36
C LEU A 22 -8.60 37.59 0.95
N ASN A 23 -9.84 38.06 0.98
CA ASN A 23 -10.47 38.70 2.12
C ASN A 23 -10.96 37.65 3.15
N ASP A 24 -11.41 38.15 4.31
CA ASP A 24 -11.85 37.34 5.45
C ASP A 24 -12.98 36.34 5.09
N ASP A 25 -13.77 36.62 4.06
CA ASP A 25 -14.81 35.71 3.53
C ASP A 25 -14.24 34.35 3.07
N ALA A 26 -12.94 34.28 2.75
CA ALA A 26 -12.28 33.06 2.28
C ALA A 26 -11.60 32.26 3.42
N GLU A 27 -11.67 32.72 4.67
CA GLU A 27 -10.99 32.06 5.80
C GLU A 27 -11.49 30.62 6.00
N GLU A 28 -12.80 30.38 5.95
CA GLU A 28 -13.36 29.03 6.10
C GLU A 28 -12.89 28.07 4.99
N THR A 29 -12.62 28.59 3.80
CA THR A 29 -12.04 27.79 2.71
C THR A 29 -10.60 27.41 3.02
N ALA A 30 -9.80 28.33 3.56
CA ALA A 30 -8.43 28.04 4.00
C ALA A 30 -8.41 27.01 5.13
N VAL A 31 -9.32 27.13 6.11
CA VAL A 31 -9.50 26.18 7.22
C VAL A 31 -9.86 24.79 6.69
N PHE A 32 -10.82 24.69 5.77
CA PHE A 32 -11.19 23.43 5.11
C PHE A 32 -9.96 22.77 4.44
N ILE A 33 -9.21 23.53 3.64
CA ILE A 33 -8.03 23.04 2.92
C ILE A 33 -6.97 22.53 3.91
N GLU A 34 -6.70 23.25 5.00
CA GLU A 34 -5.70 22.83 5.98
C GLU A 34 -6.09 21.56 6.73
N ARG A 35 -7.37 21.45 7.12
CA ARG A 35 -7.88 20.25 7.80
C ARG A 35 -7.77 19.03 6.91
N PHE A 36 -8.17 19.13 5.64
CA PHE A 36 -8.02 18.03 4.68
C PHE A 36 -6.57 17.73 4.31
N ASN A 37 -5.70 18.75 4.15
CA ASN A 37 -4.27 18.54 3.95
C ASN A 37 -3.66 17.77 5.13
N LYS A 38 -4.00 18.17 6.37
CA LYS A 38 -3.50 17.51 7.59
C LYS A 38 -4.03 16.08 7.70
N PHE A 39 -5.32 15.86 7.49
CA PHE A 39 -5.93 14.53 7.44
C PHE A 39 -5.22 13.62 6.43
N PHE A 40 -4.99 14.10 5.21
CA PHE A 40 -4.28 13.35 4.18
C PHE A 40 -2.81 13.06 4.55
N ASP A 41 -2.08 14.04 5.07
CA ASP A 41 -0.68 13.85 5.50
C ASP A 41 -0.56 12.83 6.65
N ILE A 42 -1.50 12.83 7.61
CA ILE A 42 -1.58 11.88 8.74
C ILE A 42 -1.74 10.43 8.26
N LEU A 43 -2.54 10.22 7.21
CA LEU A 43 -2.79 8.90 6.62
C LEU A 43 -1.72 8.49 5.59
N ASN A 44 -0.88 9.41 5.13
CA ASN A 44 0.09 9.18 4.05
C ASN A 44 1.56 9.35 4.48
N VAL A 45 1.93 8.66 5.57
CA VAL A 45 3.30 8.57 6.09
C VAL A 45 4.06 7.45 5.38
N LYS A 46 5.03 7.84 4.54
CA LYS A 46 5.78 6.93 3.67
C LYS A 46 7.09 6.41 4.25
N ASN A 47 7.86 7.28 4.89
CA ASN A 47 9.20 6.94 5.34
C ASN A 47 9.64 7.83 6.52
N TYR A 48 10.82 7.54 7.08
CA TYR A 48 11.36 8.22 8.25
C TYR A 48 11.95 9.61 7.97
N THR A 49 12.08 10.00 6.71
CA THR A 49 12.83 11.19 6.28
C THR A 49 11.96 12.28 5.68
N GLU A 50 10.79 11.95 5.14
CA GLU A 50 9.95 12.88 4.39
C GLU A 50 9.50 14.06 5.25
N CYS A 51 9.22 13.83 6.52
CA CYS A 51 8.86 14.90 7.45
C CYS A 51 9.96 15.97 7.57
N TYR A 52 11.23 15.57 7.60
CA TYR A 52 12.37 16.48 7.71
C TYR A 52 12.69 17.14 6.37
N LEU A 53 12.79 16.35 5.31
CA LEU A 53 13.18 16.85 3.98
C LEU A 53 12.14 17.80 3.39
N LYS A 54 10.86 17.52 3.59
CA LYS A 54 9.75 18.34 3.08
C LYS A 54 9.14 19.26 4.14
N ARG A 55 9.71 19.28 5.36
CA ARG A 55 9.17 20.04 6.51
C ARG A 55 7.69 19.78 6.79
N LYS A 56 7.26 18.52 6.59
CA LYS A 56 5.88 18.05 6.81
C LYS A 56 5.80 17.25 8.11
N TYR A 57 5.62 17.94 9.24
CA TYR A 57 5.57 17.29 10.55
C TYR A 57 4.41 16.29 10.70
N ASN A 58 3.28 16.51 10.02
CA ASN A 58 2.16 15.56 10.03
C ASN A 58 2.51 14.21 9.37
N LYS A 59 3.60 14.16 8.58
CA LYS A 59 4.12 12.96 7.93
C LYS A 59 5.21 12.23 8.74
N THR A 60 5.28 12.45 10.05
CA THR A 60 6.23 11.71 10.90
C THR A 60 5.80 10.24 11.06
N PRO A 61 6.75 9.29 11.11
CA PRO A 61 6.45 7.92 11.52
C PRO A 61 5.77 7.90 12.88
N TYR A 62 4.72 7.10 13.03
CA TYR A 62 4.14 6.83 14.34
C TYR A 62 5.13 6.01 15.14
N ARG A 63 5.24 6.28 16.45
CA ARG A 63 6.17 5.58 17.37
C ARG A 63 5.53 5.15 18.67
N TRP A 64 4.27 5.51 18.88
CA TRP A 64 3.53 5.30 20.11
C TRP A 64 2.03 5.47 19.86
N ASP A 65 1.23 4.97 20.79
CA ASP A 65 -0.24 4.92 20.79
C ASP A 65 -0.91 6.26 21.12
N LYS A 66 -0.20 7.18 21.77
CA LYS A 66 -0.72 8.50 22.20
C LYS A 66 -0.23 9.66 21.33
N ASP A 67 -0.04 9.41 20.04
CA ASP A 67 0.40 10.44 19.10
C ASP A 67 -0.62 11.59 19.00
N ILE A 68 -0.14 12.83 19.13
CA ILE A 68 -0.98 14.05 19.10
C ILE A 68 -1.81 14.18 17.81
N ARG A 69 -1.41 13.52 16.73
CA ARG A 69 -2.18 13.49 15.48
C ARG A 69 -3.45 12.66 15.62
N LEU A 70 -3.44 11.61 16.45
CA LEU A 70 -4.62 10.82 16.76
C LEU A 70 -5.59 11.62 17.63
N GLU A 71 -5.07 12.31 18.64
CA GLU A 71 -5.85 13.23 19.47
C GLU A 71 -6.49 14.32 18.61
N TRP A 72 -5.76 14.88 17.65
CA TRP A 72 -6.31 15.86 16.71
C TRP A 72 -7.43 15.28 15.84
N LEU A 73 -7.32 14.04 15.37
CA LEU A 73 -8.40 13.38 14.64
C LEU A 73 -9.67 13.26 15.49
N GLU A 74 -9.50 12.84 16.74
CA GLU A 74 -10.59 12.56 17.68
C GLU A 74 -11.27 13.83 18.21
N THR A 75 -10.48 14.84 18.57
CA THR A 75 -10.96 16.02 19.31
C THR A 75 -11.18 17.26 18.44
N VAL A 76 -10.61 17.31 17.24
CA VAL A 76 -10.68 18.49 16.37
C VAL A 76 -11.30 18.17 15.02
N PHE A 77 -10.82 17.13 14.33
CA PHE A 77 -11.25 16.85 12.96
C PHE A 77 -12.65 16.23 12.90
N LEU A 78 -12.90 15.19 13.70
CA LEU A 78 -14.21 14.53 13.74
C LEU A 78 -15.33 15.46 14.24
N PRO A 79 -15.18 16.19 15.37
CA PRO A 79 -16.20 17.13 15.83
C PRO A 79 -16.48 18.24 14.81
N TRP A 80 -15.46 18.72 14.11
CA TRP A 80 -15.67 19.70 13.05
C TRP A 80 -16.43 19.14 11.85
N LEU A 81 -16.21 17.89 11.46
CA LEU A 81 -17.03 17.25 10.43
C LEU A 81 -18.49 17.15 10.87
N ASP A 82 -18.74 16.87 12.16
CA ASP A 82 -20.09 16.88 12.73
C ASP A 82 -20.73 18.27 12.69
N GLU A 83 -20.00 19.30 13.12
CA GLU A 83 -20.45 20.69 13.09
C GLU A 83 -20.76 21.15 11.66
N TRP A 84 -19.86 20.91 10.71
CA TRP A 84 -20.05 21.25 9.30
C TRP A 84 -21.28 20.54 8.71
N GLU A 85 -21.48 19.26 9.04
CA GLU A 85 -22.66 18.50 8.61
C GLU A 85 -23.97 19.02 9.22
N GLN A 86 -23.94 19.41 10.50
CA GLN A 86 -25.10 20.00 11.16
C GLN A 86 -25.42 21.38 10.60
N GLU A 87 -24.42 22.22 10.37
CA GLU A 87 -24.58 23.55 9.78
C GLU A 87 -25.20 23.45 8.39
N ALA A 88 -24.65 22.61 7.51
CA ALA A 88 -25.21 22.35 6.20
C ALA A 88 -26.68 21.88 6.28
N LYS A 89 -27.01 20.97 7.19
CA LYS A 89 -28.39 20.48 7.40
C LYS A 89 -29.33 21.53 7.98
N SER A 90 -28.82 22.47 8.77
CA SER A 90 -29.60 23.51 9.46
C SER A 90 -30.15 24.58 8.51
N GLN A 91 -29.55 24.73 7.32
CA GLN A 91 -29.97 25.66 6.25
C GLN A 91 -31.28 25.19 5.57
N LYS A 92 -32.39 25.24 6.32
CA LYS A 92 -33.73 24.81 5.88
C LYS A 92 -34.36 25.75 4.85
N GLU A 93 -33.85 26.97 4.72
CA GLU A 93 -34.31 27.94 3.72
C GLU A 93 -33.89 27.56 2.30
N LEU A 94 -32.83 26.76 2.17
CA LEU A 94 -32.32 26.29 0.87
C LEU A 94 -33.05 25.02 0.42
N LYS A 95 -33.19 24.87 -0.91
CA LYS A 95 -33.68 23.62 -1.50
C LYS A 95 -32.73 22.47 -1.15
N ALA A 96 -33.28 21.25 -1.08
CA ALA A 96 -32.50 20.07 -0.72
C ALA A 96 -31.27 19.85 -1.63
N GLU A 97 -31.40 20.12 -2.93
CA GLU A 97 -30.30 20.02 -3.89
C GLU A 97 -29.18 21.04 -3.63
N GLU A 98 -29.53 22.27 -3.26
CA GLU A 98 -28.57 23.32 -2.96
C GLU A 98 -27.86 23.04 -1.64
N ARG A 99 -28.62 22.57 -0.64
CA ARG A 99 -28.09 22.14 0.65
C ARG A 99 -27.09 20.98 0.51
N ASN A 100 -27.38 20.02 -0.37
CA ASN A 100 -26.47 18.90 -0.64
C ASN A 100 -25.15 19.33 -1.31
N LYS A 101 -25.07 20.51 -1.93
CA LYS A 101 -23.82 21.05 -2.51
C LYS A 101 -22.92 21.70 -1.46
N LEU A 102 -23.45 22.03 -0.29
CA LEU A 102 -22.70 22.67 0.80
C LEU A 102 -21.80 21.67 1.55
N ILE A 103 -21.95 20.38 1.27
CA ILE A 103 -21.22 19.32 1.95
C ILE A 103 -20.84 18.18 1.01
N LEU A 104 -19.88 17.36 1.45
CA LEU A 104 -19.50 16.12 0.76
C LEU A 104 -20.67 15.12 0.72
N SER A 105 -20.59 14.18 -0.22
CA SER A 105 -21.59 13.10 -0.31
C SER A 105 -21.65 12.29 0.99
N SER A 106 -22.83 11.74 1.27
CA SER A 106 -23.06 10.96 2.50
C SER A 106 -22.09 9.77 2.63
N GLU A 107 -21.77 9.12 1.52
CA GLU A 107 -20.84 8.01 1.42
C GLU A 107 -19.41 8.45 1.71
N THR A 108 -19.03 9.63 1.23
CA THR A 108 -17.70 10.20 1.45
C THR A 108 -17.51 10.58 2.92
N LEU A 109 -18.50 11.24 3.52
CA LEU A 109 -18.47 11.58 4.96
C LEU A 109 -18.40 10.32 5.82
N LEU A 110 -19.24 9.32 5.53
CA LEU A 110 -19.23 8.05 6.24
C LEU A 110 -17.86 7.37 6.11
N GLY A 111 -17.29 7.35 4.91
CA GLY A 111 -15.96 6.81 4.64
C GLY A 111 -14.86 7.52 5.45
N ILE A 112 -14.90 8.85 5.52
CA ILE A 112 -13.94 9.65 6.31
C ILE A 112 -14.08 9.33 7.80
N ARG A 113 -15.29 9.22 8.33
CA ARG A 113 -15.55 8.88 9.74
C ARG A 113 -15.03 7.49 10.09
N ILE A 114 -15.40 6.48 9.30
CA ILE A 114 -14.94 5.11 9.48
C ILE A 114 -13.41 5.06 9.40
N THR A 115 -12.81 5.72 8.41
CA THR A 115 -11.36 5.75 8.24
C THR A 115 -10.68 6.38 9.45
N SER A 116 -11.17 7.52 9.94
CA SER A 116 -10.59 8.23 11.09
C SER A 116 -10.65 7.39 12.37
N LEU A 117 -11.83 6.87 12.70
CA LEU A 117 -12.03 6.05 13.90
C LEU A 117 -11.25 4.74 13.83
N SER A 118 -11.30 4.04 12.70
CA SER A 118 -10.56 2.79 12.50
C SER A 118 -9.06 3.01 12.55
N PHE A 119 -8.57 4.14 12.01
CA PHE A 119 -7.15 4.47 12.04
C PHE A 119 -6.66 4.77 13.46
N ILE A 120 -7.42 5.54 14.24
CA ILE A 120 -7.09 5.80 15.65
C ILE A 120 -6.93 4.49 16.42
N GLU A 121 -7.92 3.61 16.35
CA GLU A 121 -7.90 2.32 17.03
C GLU A 121 -6.83 1.38 16.49
N LEU A 122 -6.58 1.38 15.18
CA LEU A 122 -5.52 0.60 14.56
C LEU A 122 -4.14 1.00 15.10
N ILE A 123 -3.85 2.30 15.17
CA ILE A 123 -2.55 2.77 15.67
C ILE A 123 -2.39 2.41 17.15
N ARG A 124 -3.42 2.66 17.98
CA ARG A 124 -3.42 2.25 19.39
C ARG A 124 -3.13 0.76 19.54
N TYR A 125 -3.83 -0.07 18.78
CA TYR A 125 -3.64 -1.52 18.77
C TYR A 125 -2.25 -1.95 18.32
N ILE A 126 -1.73 -1.39 17.22
CA ILE A 126 -0.42 -1.75 16.65
C ILE A 126 0.70 -1.58 17.69
N PHE A 127 0.64 -0.54 18.53
CA PHE A 127 1.65 -0.30 19.56
C PHE A 127 1.46 -1.13 20.83
N THR A 128 0.38 -1.91 20.94
CA THR A 128 0.28 -2.97 21.96
C THR A 128 1.07 -4.22 21.57
N ILE A 129 1.43 -4.38 20.28
CA ILE A 129 2.11 -5.56 19.77
C ILE A 129 3.61 -5.51 20.14
N PRO A 130 4.14 -6.54 20.83
CA PRO A 130 5.56 -6.59 21.18
C PRO A 130 6.46 -6.49 19.94
N GLY A 131 7.48 -5.62 20.01
CA GLY A 131 8.49 -5.48 18.95
C GLY A 131 8.18 -4.43 17.88
N VAL A 132 6.97 -3.85 17.86
CA VAL A 132 6.67 -2.73 16.96
C VAL A 132 7.32 -1.45 17.47
N LYS A 133 8.30 -0.93 16.72
CA LYS A 133 9.02 0.31 17.05
C LYS A 133 8.43 1.55 16.39
N SER A 134 7.77 1.35 15.25
CA SER A 134 7.21 2.43 14.46
C SER A 134 6.27 1.90 13.38
N PHE A 135 5.40 2.78 12.90
CA PHE A 135 4.42 2.47 11.86
C PHE A 135 4.38 3.56 10.79
N LEU A 136 4.24 3.12 9.53
CA LEU A 136 4.16 3.95 8.33
C LEU A 136 2.80 3.73 7.68
N SER A 137 1.96 4.75 7.70
CA SER A 137 0.54 4.64 7.34
C SER A 137 0.28 4.52 5.85
N GLU A 138 1.22 4.87 4.96
CA GLU A 138 1.05 4.67 3.50
C GLU A 138 0.76 3.19 3.15
N ASN A 139 1.20 2.24 3.99
CA ASN A 139 1.03 0.81 3.74
C ASN A 139 -0.41 0.29 3.88
N ILE A 140 -1.34 1.10 4.39
CA ILE A 140 -2.77 0.69 4.52
C ILE A 140 -3.60 1.11 3.30
N SER A 141 -3.02 1.84 2.35
CA SER A 141 -3.73 2.27 1.14
C SER A 141 -3.75 1.16 0.08
N GLN A 142 -4.64 1.30 -0.90
CA GLN A 142 -4.73 0.40 -2.06
C GLN A 142 -3.71 0.77 -3.16
N ASP A 143 -2.85 1.77 -2.95
CA ASP A 143 -1.88 2.24 -3.94
C ASP A 143 -0.93 1.14 -4.44
N PRO A 144 -0.41 0.22 -3.61
CA PRO A 144 0.41 -0.88 -4.09
C PRO A 144 -0.35 -1.79 -5.07
N LEU A 145 -1.66 -1.99 -4.84
CA LEU A 145 -2.52 -2.78 -5.72
C LEU A 145 -2.79 -2.04 -7.04
N GLU A 146 -3.06 -0.72 -6.99
CA GLU A 146 -3.19 0.09 -8.20
C GLU A 146 -1.90 0.09 -9.03
N LYS A 147 -0.75 0.19 -8.37
CA LYS A 147 0.57 0.09 -9.02
C LYS A 147 0.76 -1.27 -9.68
N PHE A 148 0.30 -2.35 -9.05
CA PHE A 148 0.30 -3.69 -9.65
C PHE A 148 -0.57 -3.74 -10.92
N PHE A 149 -1.79 -3.19 -10.89
CA PHE A 149 -2.61 -3.09 -12.10
C PHE A 149 -2.00 -2.20 -13.19
N GLY A 150 -1.28 -1.14 -12.82
CA GLY A 150 -0.49 -0.35 -13.75
C GLY A 150 0.59 -1.17 -14.45
N ARG A 151 1.33 -2.00 -13.71
CA ARG A 151 2.34 -2.93 -14.28
C ARG A 151 1.71 -3.96 -15.21
N GLN A 152 0.51 -4.46 -14.87
CA GLN A 152 -0.22 -5.41 -15.71
C GLN A 152 -0.55 -4.80 -17.08
N ARG A 153 -1.00 -3.54 -17.13
CA ARG A 153 -1.30 -2.82 -18.37
C ARG A 153 -0.04 -2.49 -19.17
N GLN A 154 1.01 -1.97 -18.51
CA GLN A 154 2.28 -1.65 -19.16
C GLN A 154 2.92 -2.84 -19.87
N ARG A 155 2.74 -4.06 -19.34
CA ARG A 155 3.26 -5.28 -19.97
C ARG A 155 2.60 -5.60 -21.31
N GLY A 156 1.37 -5.13 -21.53
CA GLY A 156 0.67 -5.26 -22.81
C GLY A 156 1.20 -4.33 -23.91
N GLY A 157 2.14 -3.43 -23.60
CA GLY A 157 2.63 -2.42 -24.53
C GLY A 157 1.50 -1.48 -24.93
N VAL A 158 1.02 -1.61 -26.17
CA VAL A 158 -0.14 -0.86 -26.68
C VAL A 158 -1.49 -1.45 -26.23
N ASN A 159 -1.50 -2.66 -25.68
CA ASN A 159 -2.71 -3.31 -25.17
C ASN A 159 -2.97 -2.93 -23.71
N GLU A 160 -3.60 -1.78 -23.51
CA GLU A 160 -3.94 -1.24 -22.17
C GLU A 160 -5.05 -2.01 -21.46
N ASN A 161 -5.83 -2.85 -22.16
CA ASN A 161 -6.92 -3.61 -21.57
C ASN A 161 -6.76 -5.12 -21.84
N PRO A 162 -5.92 -5.82 -21.06
CA PRO A 162 -5.68 -7.24 -21.27
C PRO A 162 -6.93 -8.06 -20.96
N THR A 163 -7.17 -9.10 -21.76
CA THR A 163 -8.15 -10.15 -21.46
C THR A 163 -7.74 -10.94 -20.22
N THR A 164 -8.66 -11.65 -19.58
CA THR A 164 -8.37 -12.51 -18.42
C THR A 164 -7.23 -13.51 -18.68
N LYS A 165 -7.15 -14.07 -19.89
CA LYS A 165 -6.07 -14.98 -20.29
C LYS A 165 -4.73 -14.26 -20.35
N GLN A 166 -4.68 -13.07 -20.94
CA GLN A 166 -3.46 -12.24 -21.01
C GLN A 166 -3.04 -11.79 -19.61
N PHE A 167 -3.99 -11.41 -18.76
CA PHE A 167 -3.72 -11.06 -17.38
C PHE A 167 -3.07 -12.21 -16.60
N LEU A 168 -3.55 -13.44 -16.77
CA LEU A 168 -2.98 -14.62 -16.12
C LEU A 168 -1.52 -14.89 -16.57
N VAL A 169 -1.26 -14.79 -17.87
CA VAL A 169 0.09 -14.93 -18.45
C VAL A 169 1.00 -13.82 -17.92
N ASN A 170 0.54 -12.57 -17.95
CA ASN A 170 1.27 -11.42 -17.43
C ASN A 170 1.57 -11.57 -15.93
N ASN A 171 0.62 -12.11 -15.16
CA ASN A 171 0.79 -12.36 -13.73
C ASN A 171 1.89 -13.39 -13.44
N GLN A 172 1.90 -14.53 -14.15
CA GLN A 172 2.98 -15.52 -14.03
C GLN A 172 4.33 -14.87 -14.31
N ALA A 173 4.39 -14.08 -15.37
CA ALA A 173 5.61 -13.45 -15.77
C ALA A 173 6.01 -12.28 -14.85
N LEU A 174 5.07 -11.57 -14.20
CA LEU A 174 5.37 -10.55 -13.18
C LEU A 174 5.85 -11.18 -11.87
N ARG A 175 5.37 -12.38 -11.52
CA ARG A 175 5.88 -13.14 -10.37
C ARG A 175 7.34 -13.55 -10.57
N VAL A 176 7.71 -13.94 -11.79
CA VAL A 176 9.09 -14.30 -12.16
C VAL A 176 9.97 -13.04 -12.36
N VAL A 177 9.44 -11.98 -12.97
CA VAL A 177 10.19 -10.73 -13.23
C VAL A 177 10.25 -9.83 -11.99
N ASN A 178 9.45 -10.01 -10.93
CA ASN A 178 9.72 -9.35 -9.66
C ASN A 178 11.08 -9.75 -9.04
N SER A 179 11.74 -10.79 -9.57
CA SER A 179 13.15 -11.12 -9.32
C SER A 179 14.15 -10.24 -10.10
N ILE A 180 13.71 -9.51 -11.12
CA ILE A 180 14.49 -8.69 -12.07
C ILE A 180 13.73 -7.36 -12.30
N LYS A 181 13.99 -6.34 -11.47
CA LYS A 181 13.21 -5.09 -11.46
C LYS A 181 13.20 -4.38 -12.83
N ILE A 182 12.00 -4.09 -13.34
CA ILE A 182 11.76 -3.10 -14.40
C ILE A 182 11.05 -1.92 -13.75
N ASP A 183 11.69 -0.75 -13.75
CA ASP A 183 11.11 0.46 -13.17
C ASP A 183 9.93 0.98 -14.00
N THR A 184 8.85 1.33 -13.30
CA THR A 184 7.64 1.87 -13.89
C THR A 184 7.85 3.34 -14.24
N SER A 185 7.93 3.69 -15.53
CA SER A 185 8.18 5.08 -15.96
C SER A 185 6.97 6.01 -15.82
N LYS A 186 5.73 5.48 -15.81
CA LYS A 186 4.49 6.28 -15.71
C LYS A 186 3.36 5.52 -15.02
N GLY A 187 3.12 5.80 -13.74
CA GLY A 187 1.95 5.36 -12.96
C GLY A 187 1.31 6.53 -12.22
N ASN A 188 0.09 6.36 -11.71
CA ASN A 188 -0.63 7.39 -10.92
C ASN A 188 0.18 7.86 -9.71
N THR A 189 0.99 6.96 -9.13
CA THR A 189 1.98 7.26 -8.10
C THR A 189 3.39 7.23 -8.73
N ARG A 190 4.11 8.36 -8.68
CA ARG A 190 5.54 8.36 -9.04
C ARG A 190 6.29 7.58 -7.96
N GLY A 191 7.02 6.53 -8.36
CA GLY A 191 7.79 5.69 -7.44
C GLY A 191 8.83 6.47 -6.63
N SER A 192 9.14 6.03 -5.42
CA SER A 192 10.27 6.54 -4.64
C SER A 192 11.52 5.70 -4.89
N ASN A 193 12.67 6.35 -5.07
CA ASN A 193 14.01 5.75 -5.31
C ASN A 193 14.55 4.83 -4.19
N GLN A 194 13.74 4.39 -3.22
CA GLN A 194 14.21 3.62 -2.05
C GLN A 194 14.15 2.10 -2.21
N ASP A 195 13.74 1.58 -3.38
CA ASP A 195 13.70 0.14 -3.66
C ASP A 195 15.08 -0.40 -4.11
N THR A 196 16.19 -0.06 -3.46
CA THR A 196 17.50 -0.67 -3.80
C THR A 196 17.71 -1.93 -2.96
N VAL A 197 17.53 -3.10 -3.59
CA VAL A 197 18.10 -4.36 -3.10
C VAL A 197 19.51 -4.43 -3.69
N ILE A 198 20.53 -4.68 -2.87
CA ILE A 198 21.90 -4.90 -3.34
C ILE A 198 21.85 -6.13 -4.25
N ILE A 199 22.13 -5.92 -5.53
CA ILE A 199 22.24 -6.99 -6.52
C ILE A 199 23.65 -7.57 -6.36
N ASP A 200 23.74 -8.83 -5.95
CA ASP A 200 24.97 -9.61 -6.03
C ASP A 200 25.16 -10.01 -7.51
N ASP A 201 26.21 -9.45 -8.12
CA ASP A 201 26.68 -9.75 -9.47
C ASP A 201 27.63 -10.96 -9.51
N GLY A 202 27.81 -11.63 -8.36
CA GLY A 202 28.52 -12.89 -8.25
C GLY A 202 27.94 -13.96 -9.17
N PRO A 203 28.80 -14.82 -9.77
CA PRO A 203 28.34 -15.90 -10.63
C PRO A 203 27.42 -16.86 -9.86
N LEU A 204 26.27 -17.18 -10.45
CA LEU A 204 25.31 -18.16 -9.93
C LEU A 204 26.05 -19.44 -9.46
N GLN A 205 25.92 -19.78 -8.17
CA GLN A 205 26.52 -20.99 -7.64
C GLN A 205 26.05 -22.21 -8.45
N LYS A 206 27.00 -22.96 -9.03
CA LYS A 206 26.70 -24.14 -9.84
C LYS A 206 25.88 -25.12 -9.00
N ARG A 207 24.65 -25.38 -9.46
CA ARG A 207 23.76 -26.40 -8.89
C ARG A 207 24.51 -27.73 -8.86
N ARG A 208 24.69 -28.32 -7.67
CA ARG A 208 25.26 -29.67 -7.53
C ARG A 208 24.40 -30.63 -8.34
N ARG A 209 25.00 -31.32 -9.33
CA ARG A 209 24.33 -32.38 -10.06
C ARG A 209 24.07 -33.54 -9.09
N CYS A 210 22.82 -33.99 -8.97
CA CYS A 210 22.56 -35.31 -8.40
C CYS A 210 23.28 -36.34 -9.29
N SER A 211 24.16 -37.14 -8.70
CA SER A 211 24.76 -38.30 -9.34
C SER A 211 23.64 -39.27 -9.74
N LYS A 212 23.61 -39.68 -11.01
CA LYS A 212 22.72 -40.75 -11.49
C LYS A 212 23.09 -42.06 -10.75
N PRO A 213 22.12 -42.94 -10.45
CA PRO A 213 22.43 -44.27 -9.95
C PRO A 213 23.29 -45.02 -10.98
N ILE A 214 24.36 -45.65 -10.51
CA ILE A 214 25.21 -46.51 -11.32
C ILE A 214 24.38 -47.75 -11.69
N ALA A 215 23.99 -47.86 -12.95
CA ALA A 215 23.41 -49.06 -13.51
C ALA A 215 24.53 -50.06 -13.79
N ASN A 216 24.82 -50.93 -12.83
CA ASN A 216 25.56 -52.17 -13.06
C ASN A 216 24.70 -53.34 -12.55
N THR A 217 23.76 -53.75 -13.39
CA THR A 217 23.12 -55.07 -13.27
C THR A 217 23.39 -55.79 -14.59
N PRO A 218 24.20 -56.86 -14.62
CA PRO A 218 24.33 -57.67 -15.83
C PRO A 218 23.01 -58.41 -16.09
N LEU A 219 22.53 -58.33 -17.32
CA LEU A 219 21.45 -59.16 -17.85
C LEU A 219 21.92 -60.62 -17.85
N LEU A 220 21.30 -61.47 -17.03
CA LEU A 220 21.39 -62.93 -17.14
C LEU A 220 20.14 -63.44 -17.86
N SER A 221 20.38 -64.07 -19.01
CA SER A 221 19.41 -64.80 -19.82
C SER A 221 18.90 -66.05 -19.08
N PRO A 222 17.69 -66.53 -19.40
CA PRO A 222 17.13 -67.75 -18.82
C PRO A 222 17.70 -68.99 -19.52
N ASP A 223 18.21 -69.94 -18.73
CA ASP A 223 17.91 -71.38 -18.81
C ASP A 223 19.09 -72.28 -18.37
N ASP A 224 18.66 -73.31 -17.65
CA ASP A 224 19.26 -74.61 -17.38
C ASP A 224 20.33 -74.83 -16.29
N SER A 225 19.87 -75.65 -15.33
CA SER A 225 20.56 -76.75 -14.64
C SER A 225 21.14 -76.51 -13.23
N GLN A 226 20.34 -76.96 -12.26
CA GLN A 226 20.68 -77.92 -11.19
C GLN A 226 21.69 -77.58 -10.08
N ASN A 227 21.24 -77.89 -8.85
CA ASN A 227 21.98 -78.26 -7.63
C ASN A 227 22.73 -77.12 -6.91
N ASP A 228 22.72 -76.95 -5.59
CA ASP A 228 22.26 -77.79 -4.48
C ASP A 228 22.29 -76.95 -3.18
N MET A 229 21.55 -77.43 -2.16
CA MET A 229 21.79 -77.30 -0.72
C MET A 229 21.66 -75.94 0.00
N ILE A 230 20.64 -75.70 0.84
CA ILE A 230 20.31 -76.27 2.18
C ILE A 230 21.01 -75.55 3.37
N ASN A 231 20.16 -75.00 4.24
CA ASN A 231 20.33 -74.67 5.67
C ASN A 231 21.45 -73.66 6.08
N LEU A 232 21.31 -72.78 7.07
CA LEU A 232 20.73 -72.96 8.40
C LEU A 232 20.39 -71.58 9.02
N THR A 233 19.21 -71.50 9.61
CA THR A 233 18.86 -70.59 10.71
C THR A 233 19.56 -70.97 12.01
N SER A 234 19.61 -70.00 12.94
CA SER A 234 19.97 -70.07 14.38
C SER A 234 21.41 -69.72 14.76
N LYS A 235 21.57 -68.63 15.53
CA LYS A 235 21.80 -68.71 16.99
C LYS A 235 21.84 -67.30 17.62
N ILE A 236 20.98 -67.16 18.65
CA ILE A 236 21.07 -66.32 19.87
C ILE A 236 21.12 -64.80 19.66
#